data_AF-A0A9X4EQ11-F1
#
_entry.id   AF-A0A9X4EQ11-F1
#
_cell.length_a   1.000
_cell.length_b   1.000
_cell.length_c   1.000
_cell.angle_alpha   90.00
_cell.angle_beta   90.00
_cell.angle_gamma   90.00
#
_symmetry.space_group_name_H-M   'P 1'
#
loop_
_entity.id
_entity.type
_entity.pdbx_description
1 polymer ?
#
loop_
_entity_poly.entity_id
_entity_poly.type
_entity_poly.pdbx_seq_one_letter_code
_entity_poly.pdbx_strand_id
1 'polypeptide(L)'
;MDINKEYTELLSPPKNAKPSWFRQRGFKFERILNELLKREGLEPRSGYKPEGEQIDGSFFLDGAVFLLEAKWHKDELPASSIYQFKGKVDGKLLGTIGIFISMSGYSNDAVDALTLGKSLNVILFGKDDIDSVIIHNKPFKNILKSKLRKAAEEGIVYLPIESEQVTKEGVTKIENYLYDGHSTQIVKNEGVDEIDTDLVIICEGKTDSDIISFMSTKILNQLNSTLSIKIIVAMGKFTIPKVANSVFNLNYKTPVLIVADSDSDTSKTIDLFKRNIDSPNWNAAIPDPEIETWLGFKDRHELKAKLRKGGDFRTEIKRIIEETDIEKLANENEAFGVFYNTIKEPNTVYKP
;
A
#
# COMPACT_ATOMS: atom_id res chain seq x y z
N MET A 1 22.00 21.22 -3.30
CA MET A 1 21.87 19.75 -3.43
C MET A 1 20.68 19.46 -4.31
N ASP A 2 20.84 18.69 -5.39
CA ASP A 2 19.71 18.23 -6.19
C ASP A 2 19.23 16.89 -5.62
N ILE A 3 18.19 16.95 -4.79
CA ILE A 3 17.64 15.78 -4.08
C ILE A 3 17.07 14.76 -5.07
N ASN A 4 16.38 15.24 -6.11
CA ASN A 4 15.72 14.39 -7.08
C ASN A 4 16.74 13.58 -7.89
N LYS A 5 17.79 14.25 -8.38
CA LYS A 5 18.87 13.58 -9.10
C LYS A 5 19.55 12.52 -8.23
N GLU A 6 19.95 12.88 -7.01
CA GLU A 6 20.68 11.96 -6.14
C GLU A 6 19.81 10.76 -5.74
N TYR A 7 18.53 10.98 -5.45
CA TYR A 7 17.58 9.90 -5.18
C TYR A 7 17.42 8.96 -6.37
N THR A 8 17.26 9.50 -7.58
CA THR A 8 17.11 8.70 -8.81
C THR A 8 18.34 7.81 -9.06
N GLU A 9 19.55 8.31 -8.77
CA GLU A 9 20.77 7.51 -8.83
C GLU A 9 20.78 6.35 -7.81
N LEU A 10 20.14 6.50 -6.64
CA LEU A 10 20.05 5.44 -5.63
C LEU A 10 19.05 4.33 -5.99
N LEU A 11 18.06 4.61 -6.85
CA LEU A 11 17.07 3.63 -7.30
C LEU A 11 17.71 2.51 -8.14
N SER A 12 18.78 2.83 -8.87
CA SER A 12 19.43 1.91 -9.80
C SER A 12 20.79 1.42 -9.27
N PRO A 13 20.86 0.26 -8.59
CA PRO A 13 22.13 -0.29 -8.14
C PRO A 13 23.02 -0.66 -9.35
N PRO A 14 24.35 -0.45 -9.25
CA PRO A 14 25.30 -0.95 -10.25
C PRO A 14 25.18 -2.48 -10.43
N LYS A 15 25.37 -3.00 -11.65
CA LYS A 15 25.25 -4.43 -11.97
C LYS A 15 26.08 -5.35 -11.03
N ASN A 16 27.23 -4.87 -10.55
CA ASN A 16 28.13 -5.59 -9.63
C ASN A 16 28.28 -4.87 -8.28
N ALA A 17 27.19 -4.29 -7.76
CA ALA A 17 27.20 -3.56 -6.49
C ALA A 17 27.69 -4.45 -5.33
N LYS A 18 28.74 -4.00 -4.63
CA LYS A 18 29.24 -4.66 -3.42
C LYS A 18 28.30 -4.39 -2.23
N PRO A 19 28.28 -5.23 -1.18
CA PRO A 19 27.51 -4.96 0.05
C PRO A 19 27.74 -3.57 0.65
N SER A 20 28.95 -3.03 0.53
CA SER A 20 29.29 -1.68 0.96
C SER A 20 28.52 -0.59 0.23
N TRP A 21 28.17 -0.78 -1.05
CA TRP A 21 27.37 0.17 -1.81
C TRP A 21 25.95 0.27 -1.25
N PHE A 22 25.32 -0.86 -0.91
CA PHE A 22 23.98 -0.88 -0.31
C PHE A 22 23.96 -0.22 1.07
N ARG A 23 25.02 -0.42 1.86
CA ARG A 23 25.20 0.30 3.14
C ARG A 23 25.34 1.81 2.92
N GLN A 24 26.14 2.23 1.94
CA GLN A 24 26.28 3.65 1.59
C GLN A 24 24.98 4.25 1.05
N ARG A 25 24.18 3.47 0.30
CA ARG A 25 22.85 3.88 -0.17
C ARG A 25 21.94 4.27 1.00
N GLY A 26 21.92 3.45 2.07
CA GLY A 26 21.17 3.77 3.29
C GLY A 26 21.55 5.14 3.86
N PHE A 27 22.84 5.36 4.11
CA PHE A 27 23.32 6.65 4.63
C PHE A 27 23.04 7.85 3.70
N LYS A 28 23.17 7.66 2.39
CA LYS A 28 22.81 8.71 1.42
C LYS A 28 21.31 9.01 1.46
N PHE A 29 20.48 7.99 1.61
CA PHE A 29 19.04 8.15 1.73
C PHE A 29 18.63 8.88 3.01
N GLU A 30 19.23 8.55 4.15
CA GLU A 30 19.04 9.28 5.41
C GLU A 30 19.37 10.78 5.26
N ARG A 31 20.47 11.10 4.55
CA ARG A 31 20.86 12.49 4.26
C ARG A 31 19.85 13.19 3.35
N ILE A 32 19.34 12.51 2.33
CA ILE A 32 18.29 13.04 1.45
C ILE A 32 17.04 13.39 2.27
N LEU A 33 16.59 12.50 3.15
CA LEU A 33 15.45 12.73 4.02
C LEU A 33 15.68 13.92 4.96
N ASN A 34 16.86 14.02 5.57
CA ASN A 34 17.19 15.16 6.43
C ASN A 34 17.12 16.50 5.69
N GLU A 35 17.71 16.57 4.48
CA GLU A 35 17.69 17.79 3.67
C GLU A 35 16.30 18.14 3.16
N LEU A 36 15.48 17.13 2.84
CA LEU A 36 14.07 17.30 2.49
C LEU A 36 13.28 17.92 3.66
N LEU A 37 13.34 17.31 4.85
CA LEU A 37 12.66 17.80 6.05
C LEU A 37 13.11 19.23 6.41
N LYS A 38 14.39 19.55 6.19
CA LYS A 38 14.94 20.88 6.43
C LYS A 38 14.36 21.92 5.48
N ARG A 39 14.16 21.58 4.19
CA ARG A 39 13.50 22.46 3.21
C ARG A 39 12.05 22.76 3.55
N GLU A 40 11.37 21.80 4.17
CA GLU A 40 9.98 21.96 4.62
C GLU A 40 9.85 22.60 6.01
N GLY A 41 10.96 23.04 6.61
CA GLY A 41 10.95 23.72 7.91
C GLY A 41 10.59 22.82 9.10
N LEU A 42 10.81 21.49 8.97
CA LEU A 42 10.45 20.50 9.99
C LEU A 42 11.54 20.30 11.07
N GLU A 43 12.52 21.20 11.17
CA GLU A 43 13.57 21.19 12.20
C GLU A 43 14.25 19.81 12.42
N PRO A 44 14.74 19.13 11.36
CA PRO A 44 15.25 17.78 11.51
C PRO A 44 16.55 17.72 12.30
N ARG A 45 16.71 16.67 13.10
CA ARG A 45 17.95 16.26 13.75
C ARG A 45 18.41 14.93 13.19
N SER A 46 19.65 14.88 12.73
CA SER A 46 20.27 13.65 12.24
C SER A 46 20.41 12.61 13.35
N GLY A 47 20.60 11.35 12.95
CA GLY A 47 20.63 10.20 13.85
C GLY A 47 21.53 10.40 15.06
N TYR A 48 21.03 9.94 16.21
CA TYR A 48 21.68 10.04 17.50
C TYR A 48 21.83 8.64 18.10
N LYS A 49 22.89 8.45 18.88
CA LYS A 49 23.17 7.21 19.61
C LYS A 49 23.23 7.49 21.11
N PRO A 50 22.08 7.66 21.80
CA PRO A 50 22.06 7.50 23.24
C PRO A 50 22.37 6.03 23.55
N GLU A 51 23.23 5.80 24.54
CA GLU A 51 23.67 4.50 25.12
C GLU A 51 22.89 3.25 24.64
N GLY A 52 23.25 2.71 23.48
CA GLY A 52 22.74 1.42 22.97
C GLY A 52 21.55 1.47 22.01
N GLU A 53 20.92 2.63 21.76
CA GLU A 53 19.70 2.74 20.93
C GLU A 53 19.93 3.64 19.70
N GLN A 54 20.17 3.08 18.51
CA GLN A 54 20.33 3.91 17.30
C GLN A 54 18.96 4.27 16.68
N ILE A 55 18.73 5.56 16.46
CA ILE A 55 17.62 6.13 15.67
C ILE A 55 18.21 6.95 14.53
N ASP A 56 17.65 6.84 13.32
CA ASP A 56 18.22 7.46 12.10
C ASP A 56 17.98 8.98 12.06
N GLY A 57 16.92 9.47 12.70
CA GLY A 57 16.69 10.89 12.89
C GLY A 57 15.43 11.23 13.69
N SER A 58 15.17 12.52 13.82
CA SER A 58 13.90 13.05 14.34
C SER A 58 13.59 14.39 13.71
N PHE A 59 12.35 14.84 13.79
CA PHE A 59 11.92 16.15 13.30
C PHE A 59 10.71 16.65 14.10
N PHE A 60 10.38 17.94 13.97
CA PHE A 60 9.30 18.59 14.68
C PHE A 60 8.21 19.06 13.71
N LEU A 61 6.96 18.79 14.05
CA LEU A 61 5.80 19.23 13.28
C LEU A 61 4.63 19.53 14.22
N ASP A 62 4.08 20.75 14.10
CA ASP A 62 2.84 21.18 14.76
C ASP A 62 2.74 20.82 16.26
N GLY A 63 3.84 20.99 17.01
CA GLY A 63 3.87 20.74 18.47
C GLY A 63 4.34 19.36 18.90
N ALA A 64 4.58 18.44 17.96
CA ALA A 64 4.97 17.06 18.24
C ALA A 64 6.36 16.71 17.68
N VAL A 65 7.07 15.83 18.39
CA VAL A 65 8.32 15.23 17.94
C VAL A 65 8.03 13.93 17.19
N PHE A 66 8.63 13.80 16.03
CA PHE A 66 8.57 12.61 15.20
C PHE A 66 9.93 11.93 15.20
N LEU A 67 9.98 10.66 15.60
CA LEU A 67 11.17 9.83 15.39
C LEU A 67 11.14 9.24 13.99
N LEU A 68 12.28 9.12 13.35
CA LEU A 68 12.40 8.63 11.98
C LEU A 68 13.35 7.44 11.91
N GLU A 69 12.90 6.33 11.32
CA GLU A 69 13.74 5.20 10.93
C GLU A 69 13.48 4.86 9.46
N ALA A 70 14.54 4.72 8.67
CA ALA A 70 14.47 4.54 7.23
C ALA A 70 15.27 3.30 6.80
N LYS A 71 14.59 2.34 6.17
CA LYS A 71 15.19 1.07 5.77
C LYS A 71 15.12 0.87 4.26
N TRP A 72 16.26 0.49 3.68
CA TRP A 72 16.39 0.19 2.25
C TRP A 72 16.98 -1.20 2.02
N HIS A 73 16.19 -2.22 2.37
CA HIS A 73 16.54 -3.62 2.23
C HIS A 73 16.24 -4.14 0.82
N LYS A 74 16.61 -5.40 0.58
CA LYS A 74 16.26 -6.12 -0.65
C LYS A 74 14.82 -6.64 -0.58
N ASP A 75 14.46 -7.25 0.55
CA ASP A 75 13.18 -7.91 0.75
C ASP A 75 12.27 -7.06 1.65
N GLU A 76 10.97 -7.34 1.60
CA GLU A 76 9.94 -6.75 2.47
C GLU A 76 10.28 -6.91 3.95
N LEU A 77 9.91 -5.93 4.77
CA LEU A 77 10.21 -5.96 6.20
C LEU A 77 9.14 -6.68 7.03
N PRO A 78 9.54 -7.57 7.96
CA PRO A 78 8.60 -8.23 8.86
C PRO A 78 8.17 -7.32 10.01
N ALA A 79 7.07 -7.70 10.68
CA ALA A 79 6.54 -7.02 11.86
C ALA A 79 7.59 -6.75 12.96
N SER A 80 8.55 -7.68 13.14
CA SER A 80 9.61 -7.55 14.14
C SER A 80 10.47 -6.30 13.95
N SER A 81 10.71 -5.89 12.71
CA SER A 81 11.46 -4.65 12.42
C SER A 81 10.72 -3.42 12.92
N ILE A 82 9.39 -3.42 12.78
CA ILE A 82 8.55 -2.31 13.21
C ILE A 82 8.41 -2.31 14.73
N TYR A 83 8.26 -3.48 15.37
CA TYR A 83 8.22 -3.55 16.83
C TYR A 83 9.50 -3.09 17.51
N GLN A 84 10.66 -3.39 16.91
CA GLN A 84 11.94 -2.89 17.41
C GLN A 84 11.96 -1.36 17.42
N PHE A 85 11.49 -0.72 16.34
CA PHE A 85 11.38 0.74 16.29
C PHE A 85 10.30 1.28 17.24
N LYS A 86 9.13 0.64 17.29
CA LYS A 86 8.03 1.01 18.19
C LYS A 86 8.49 1.03 19.65
N GLY A 87 9.27 0.03 20.08
CA GLY A 87 9.84 0.03 21.43
C GLY A 87 10.68 1.28 21.74
N LYS A 88 11.38 1.82 20.74
CA LYS A 88 12.14 3.07 20.86
C LYS A 88 11.22 4.29 21.01
N VAL A 89 10.11 4.30 20.28
CA VAL A 89 9.08 5.35 20.34
C VAL A 89 8.35 5.30 21.67
N ASP A 90 7.98 4.11 22.15
CA ASP A 90 7.32 3.89 23.44
C ASP A 90 8.19 4.34 24.62
N GLY A 91 9.51 4.32 24.47
CA GLY A 91 10.47 4.83 25.45
C GLY A 91 10.61 6.36 25.49
N LYS A 92 9.86 7.12 24.68
CA LYS A 92 9.91 8.60 24.65
C LYS A 92 8.71 9.24 25.35
N LEU A 93 8.69 10.58 25.37
CA LEU A 93 7.59 11.36 25.93
C LEU A 93 6.26 10.99 25.25
N LEU A 94 5.18 10.92 26.04
CA LEU A 94 3.83 10.72 25.52
C LEU A 94 3.52 11.74 24.40
N GLY A 95 2.96 11.26 23.29
CA GLY A 95 2.73 12.08 22.09
C GLY A 95 3.86 12.06 21.06
N THR A 96 4.99 11.42 21.35
CA THR A 96 6.01 11.10 20.33
C THR A 96 5.45 10.09 19.34
N ILE A 97 5.57 10.39 18.05
CA ILE A 97 5.11 9.51 16.97
C ILE A 97 6.32 9.01 16.18
N GLY A 98 6.34 7.73 15.82
CA GLY A 98 7.33 7.15 14.93
C GLY A 98 6.91 7.27 13.47
N ILE A 99 7.85 7.60 12.59
CA ILE A 99 7.76 7.48 11.14
C ILE A 99 8.72 6.39 10.73
N PHE A 100 8.19 5.32 10.14
CA PHE A 100 8.98 4.22 9.65
C PHE A 100 8.86 4.15 8.13
N ILE A 101 9.98 4.34 7.42
CA ILE A 101 10.05 4.32 5.96
C ILE A 101 10.67 3.00 5.52
N SER A 102 9.98 2.26 4.65
CA SER A 102 10.52 1.06 3.99
C SER A 102 10.52 1.22 2.48
N MET A 103 11.71 1.23 1.89
CA MET A 103 11.89 1.26 0.43
C MET A 103 11.63 -0.10 -0.24
N SER A 104 11.60 -1.18 0.54
CA SER A 104 11.26 -2.53 0.08
C SER A 104 9.84 -2.96 0.47
N GLY A 105 9.05 -2.07 1.09
CA GLY A 105 7.71 -2.38 1.58
C GLY A 105 7.70 -3.23 2.86
N TYR A 106 6.54 -3.78 3.17
CA TYR A 106 6.26 -4.56 4.37
C TYR A 106 5.66 -5.90 3.97
N SER A 107 5.88 -6.95 4.77
CA SER A 107 5.14 -8.18 4.57
C SER A 107 3.65 -7.95 4.87
N ASN A 108 2.75 -8.71 4.23
CA ASN A 108 1.30 -8.58 4.43
C ASN A 108 0.92 -8.57 5.92
N ASP A 109 1.49 -9.49 6.71
CA ASP A 109 1.22 -9.59 8.15
C ASP A 109 1.79 -8.45 9.01
N ALA A 110 2.72 -7.64 8.48
CA ALA A 110 3.46 -6.70 9.31
C ALA A 110 2.59 -5.53 9.80
N VAL A 111 1.66 -5.07 8.97
CA VAL A 111 0.76 -3.98 9.31
C VAL A 111 -0.35 -4.46 10.24
N ASP A 112 -0.92 -5.64 9.97
CA ASP A 112 -1.93 -6.26 10.83
C ASP A 112 -1.40 -6.50 12.26
N ALA A 113 -0.14 -6.89 12.37
CA ALA A 113 0.53 -7.04 13.66
C ALA A 113 0.56 -5.71 14.46
N LEU A 114 0.62 -4.54 13.81
CA LEU A 114 0.57 -3.24 14.47
C LEU A 114 -0.85 -2.81 14.85
N THR A 115 -1.85 -3.20 14.07
CA THR A 115 -3.23 -2.72 14.24
C THR A 115 -4.01 -3.52 15.28
N LEU A 116 -3.63 -4.77 15.55
CA LEU A 116 -4.30 -5.64 16.52
C LEU A 116 -3.85 -5.39 17.97
N GLY A 117 -4.73 -4.75 18.76
CA GLY A 117 -4.64 -4.69 20.23
C GLY A 117 -3.50 -3.83 20.80
N LYS A 118 -2.94 -2.90 20.02
CA LYS A 118 -1.78 -2.09 20.41
C LYS A 118 -2.03 -0.60 20.20
N SER A 119 -1.31 0.23 20.97
CA SER A 119 -1.31 1.68 20.78
C SER A 119 -0.71 2.03 19.41
N LEU A 120 -1.48 2.74 18.58
CA LEU A 120 -1.01 3.23 17.28
C LEU A 120 -0.17 4.49 17.47
N ASN A 121 1.15 4.35 17.47
CA ASN A 121 2.08 5.49 17.55
C ASN A 121 3.21 5.42 16.51
N VAL A 122 3.07 4.58 15.49
CA VAL A 122 3.99 4.49 14.35
C VAL A 122 3.18 4.59 13.05
N ILE A 123 3.58 5.51 12.17
CA ILE A 123 3.04 5.70 10.82
C ILE A 123 4.02 5.10 9.81
N LEU A 124 3.49 4.33 8.87
CA LEU A 124 4.27 3.62 7.87
C LEU A 124 4.28 4.36 6.53
N PHE A 125 5.47 4.48 5.96
CA PHE A 125 5.73 5.01 4.63
C PHE A 125 6.34 3.91 3.76
N GLY A 126 5.90 3.83 2.50
CA GLY A 126 6.45 2.96 1.47
C GLY A 126 7.22 3.73 0.41
N LYS A 127 7.82 3.00 -0.53
CA LYS A 127 8.52 3.59 -1.69
C LYS A 127 7.66 4.56 -2.48
N ASP A 128 6.40 4.24 -2.75
CA ASP A 128 5.52 5.11 -3.55
C ASP A 128 5.27 6.45 -2.84
N ASP A 129 5.21 6.48 -1.50
CA ASP A 129 5.10 7.75 -0.75
C ASP A 129 6.36 8.60 -0.95
N ILE A 130 7.55 7.99 -0.91
CA ILE A 130 8.83 8.69 -1.07
C ILE A 130 9.04 9.14 -2.52
N ASP A 131 8.64 8.33 -3.50
CA ASP A 131 8.64 8.72 -4.91
C ASP A 131 7.72 9.92 -5.13
N SER A 132 6.52 9.92 -4.54
CA SER A 132 5.61 11.08 -4.60
C SER A 132 6.25 12.36 -4.06
N VAL A 133 6.95 12.26 -2.93
CA VAL A 133 7.67 13.40 -2.34
C VAL A 133 8.81 13.90 -3.23
N ILE A 134 9.68 12.99 -3.67
CA ILE A 134 10.96 13.37 -4.28
C ILE A 134 10.86 13.52 -5.80
N ILE A 135 10.19 12.59 -6.48
CA ILE A 135 10.06 12.56 -7.93
C ILE A 135 8.95 13.52 -8.37
N HIS A 136 7.80 13.47 -7.68
CA HIS A 136 6.63 14.27 -8.01
C HIS A 136 6.57 15.60 -7.24
N ASN A 137 7.64 15.94 -6.49
CA ASN A 137 7.80 17.19 -5.73
C ASN A 137 6.62 17.52 -4.80
N LYS A 138 5.97 16.50 -4.23
CA LYS A 138 4.89 16.69 -3.28
C LYS A 138 5.46 17.01 -1.88
N PRO A 139 4.88 17.95 -1.12
CA PRO A 139 5.35 18.23 0.24
C PRO A 139 5.15 17.02 1.16
N PHE A 140 6.23 16.53 1.77
CA PHE A 140 6.21 15.44 2.74
C PHE A 140 5.27 15.75 3.91
N LYS A 141 5.25 17.00 4.40
CA LYS A 141 4.32 17.47 5.44
C LYS A 141 2.86 17.20 5.08
N ASN A 142 2.46 17.37 3.82
CA ASN A 142 1.08 17.14 3.40
C ASN A 142 0.74 15.64 3.41
N ILE A 143 1.64 14.80 2.90
CA ILE A 143 1.49 13.35 2.94
C ILE A 143 1.39 12.85 4.38
N LEU A 144 2.29 13.33 5.25
CA LEU A 144 2.32 12.97 6.66
C LEU A 144 1.03 13.38 7.37
N LYS A 145 0.55 14.61 7.18
CA LYS A 145 -0.71 15.07 7.79
C LYS A 145 -1.91 14.22 7.36
N SER A 146 -1.97 13.84 6.09
CA SER A 146 -3.03 12.96 5.59
C SER A 146 -2.99 11.59 6.28
N LYS A 147 -1.81 10.96 6.32
CA LYS A 147 -1.64 9.67 7.01
C LYS A 147 -1.93 9.75 8.50
N LEU A 148 -1.51 10.83 9.18
CA LEU A 148 -1.81 11.06 10.59
C LEU A 148 -3.31 11.16 10.85
N ARG A 149 -4.03 11.88 9.98
CA ARG A 149 -5.48 12.00 10.09
C ARG A 149 -6.17 10.65 9.94
N LYS A 150 -5.79 9.86 8.92
CA LYS A 150 -6.31 8.50 8.72
C LYS A 150 -5.99 7.56 9.88
N ALA A 151 -4.79 7.65 10.43
CA ALA A 151 -4.42 6.87 11.61
C ALA A 151 -5.23 7.28 12.85
N ALA A 152 -5.47 8.58 13.04
CA ALA A 152 -6.19 9.10 14.20
C ALA A 152 -7.71 8.88 14.14
N GLU A 153 -8.31 9.03 12.96
CA GLU A 153 -9.77 8.93 12.77
C GLU A 153 -10.23 7.48 12.52
N GLU A 154 -9.42 6.69 11.79
CA GLU A 154 -9.83 5.37 11.28
C GLU A 154 -8.89 4.23 11.70
N GLY A 155 -7.79 4.54 12.40
CA GLY A 155 -6.84 3.52 12.87
C GLY A 155 -6.05 2.84 11.74
N ILE A 156 -5.87 3.52 10.60
CA ILE A 156 -5.11 3.04 9.43
C ILE A 156 -3.70 3.65 9.47
N VAL A 157 -2.68 2.82 9.76
CA VAL A 157 -1.28 3.27 9.88
C VAL A 157 -0.47 3.22 8.59
N TYR A 158 -0.98 2.49 7.59
CA TYR A 158 -0.42 2.42 6.25
C TYR A 158 -1.55 2.60 5.24
N LEU A 159 -1.42 3.61 4.39
CA LEU A 159 -2.31 3.82 3.26
C LEU A 159 -1.49 4.45 2.15
N PRO A 160 -1.29 3.75 1.01
CA PRO A 160 -0.54 4.29 -0.12
C PRO A 160 -1.13 5.61 -0.61
N ILE A 161 -0.26 6.59 -0.91
CA ILE A 161 -0.72 7.86 -1.48
C ILE A 161 -1.12 7.73 -2.96
N GLU A 162 -0.66 6.67 -3.63
CA GLU A 162 -1.04 6.32 -5.01
C GLU A 162 -1.85 5.02 -5.01
N SER A 163 -2.83 4.96 -5.90
CA SER A 163 -3.57 3.74 -6.26
C SER A 163 -3.48 3.49 -7.76
N GLU A 164 -3.73 2.25 -8.18
CA GLU A 164 -3.82 1.91 -9.59
C GLU A 164 -5.26 2.13 -10.06
N GLN A 165 -5.46 2.90 -11.13
CA GLN A 165 -6.69 2.93 -11.90
C GLN A 165 -6.51 2.04 -13.12
N VAL A 166 -7.45 1.15 -13.35
CA VAL A 166 -7.42 0.14 -14.41
C VAL A 166 -8.56 0.39 -15.36
N THR A 167 -8.24 0.34 -16.65
CA THR A 167 -9.16 0.47 -17.79
C THR A 167 -8.81 -0.62 -18.81
N LYS A 168 -9.58 -0.75 -19.89
CA LYS A 168 -9.23 -1.69 -20.98
C LYS A 168 -7.93 -1.32 -21.71
N GLU A 169 -7.51 -0.05 -21.63
CA GLU A 169 -6.30 0.48 -22.23
C GLU A 169 -5.05 0.20 -21.37
N GLY A 170 -5.23 -0.13 -20.09
CA GLY A 170 -4.15 -0.46 -19.17
C GLY A 170 -4.30 0.16 -17.79
N VAL A 171 -3.17 0.29 -17.12
CA VAL A 171 -3.07 0.74 -15.72
C VAL A 171 -2.43 2.12 -15.67
N THR A 172 -3.09 3.06 -14.99
CA THR A 172 -2.56 4.39 -14.65
C THR A 172 -2.42 4.50 -13.14
N LYS A 173 -1.41 5.23 -12.66
CA LYS A 173 -1.30 5.57 -11.23
C LYS A 173 -2.05 6.86 -10.99
N ILE A 174 -2.96 6.86 -10.01
CA ILE A 174 -3.72 8.03 -9.58
C ILE A 174 -3.43 8.34 -8.12
N GLU A 175 -3.39 9.63 -7.79
CA GLU A 175 -3.18 10.09 -6.41
C GLU A 175 -4.47 9.91 -5.60
N ASN A 176 -4.35 9.33 -4.40
CA ASN A 176 -5.46 9.15 -3.47
C ASN A 176 -5.81 10.44 -2.70
N TYR A 177 -4.94 11.45 -2.72
CA TYR A 177 -5.06 12.63 -1.88
C TYR A 177 -4.67 13.91 -2.61
N LEU A 178 -5.63 14.85 -2.72
CA LEU A 178 -5.36 16.24 -3.09
C LEU A 178 -5.43 17.08 -1.81
N TYR A 179 -4.28 17.47 -1.27
CA TYR A 179 -4.23 18.50 -0.22
C TYR A 179 -4.11 19.85 -0.92
N ASP A 180 -5.13 20.71 -0.83
CA ASP A 180 -5.02 22.09 -1.30
C ASP A 180 -4.05 22.86 -0.39
N GLY A 181 -2.87 23.16 -0.91
CA GLY A 181 -1.81 23.88 -0.20
C GLY A 181 -2.16 25.34 0.14
N HIS A 182 -3.30 25.87 -0.32
CA HIS A 182 -3.68 27.27 -0.08
C HIS A 182 -4.64 27.48 1.09
N SER A 183 -5.29 26.44 1.61
CA SER A 183 -6.15 26.58 2.79
C SER A 183 -5.44 26.07 4.06
N THR A 184 -5.12 26.99 4.96
CA THR A 184 -4.80 26.69 6.37
C THR A 184 -6.01 26.17 7.15
N GLN A 185 -7.14 25.96 6.47
CA GLN A 185 -8.32 25.32 7.01
C GLN A 185 -8.38 23.88 6.53
N ILE A 186 -8.82 22.99 7.43
CA ILE A 186 -9.38 21.71 7.04
C ILE A 186 -10.73 22.03 6.38
N VAL A 187 -10.69 22.52 5.14
CA VAL A 187 -11.90 22.75 4.37
C VAL A 187 -12.46 21.36 4.08
N LYS A 188 -13.75 21.16 4.38
CA LYS A 188 -14.50 20.02 3.86
C LYS A 188 -14.19 19.88 2.37
N ASN A 189 -14.01 18.66 1.90
CA ASN A 189 -13.98 18.28 0.50
C ASN A 189 -15.20 18.87 -0.25
N GLU A 190 -15.14 20.11 -0.72
CA GLU A 190 -16.11 20.67 -1.67
C GLU A 190 -15.55 20.68 -3.10
N GLY A 191 -14.48 19.90 -3.35
CA GLY A 191 -13.90 19.71 -4.67
C GLY A 191 -12.96 18.52 -4.77
N VAL A 192 -13.18 17.47 -3.95
CA VAL A 192 -12.61 16.16 -4.29
C VAL A 192 -13.57 15.60 -5.31
N ASP A 193 -13.10 15.48 -6.55
CA ASP A 193 -13.75 14.68 -7.57
C ASP A 193 -14.33 13.46 -6.89
N GLU A 194 -15.65 13.23 -7.04
CA GLU A 194 -16.22 11.91 -6.75
C GLU A 194 -15.22 10.88 -7.26
N ILE A 195 -14.98 9.79 -6.53
CA ILE A 195 -14.19 8.71 -7.12
C ILE A 195 -14.98 8.28 -8.36
N ASP A 196 -14.63 8.83 -9.53
CA ASP A 196 -15.27 8.62 -10.83
C ASP A 196 -14.72 7.30 -11.35
N THR A 197 -14.97 6.28 -10.54
CA THR A 197 -14.63 4.90 -10.78
C THR A 197 -15.89 4.10 -10.59
N ASP A 198 -16.09 3.15 -11.50
CA ASP A 198 -17.27 2.31 -11.49
C ASP A 198 -17.16 1.21 -10.41
N LEU A 199 -15.94 0.87 -10.00
CA LEU A 199 -15.65 -0.18 -9.00
C LEU A 199 -14.37 0.14 -8.23
N VAL A 200 -14.38 -0.05 -6.92
CA VAL A 200 -13.16 -0.07 -6.09
C VAL A 200 -12.82 -1.52 -5.74
N ILE A 201 -11.59 -1.95 -6.02
CA ILE A 201 -11.07 -3.24 -5.56
C ILE A 201 -10.12 -2.99 -4.38
N ILE A 202 -10.35 -3.65 -3.25
CA ILE A 202 -9.44 -3.60 -2.09
C ILE A 202 -8.75 -4.96 -1.96
N CYS A 203 -7.42 -4.96 -1.94
CA CYS A 203 -6.64 -6.19 -1.83
C CYS A 203 -5.65 -6.17 -0.66
N GLU A 204 -5.21 -7.37 -0.27
CA GLU A 204 -4.34 -7.56 0.89
C GLU A 204 -2.92 -7.03 0.64
N GLY A 205 -2.26 -7.48 -0.42
CA GLY A 205 -0.84 -7.22 -0.69
C GLY A 205 -0.55 -6.50 -2.00
N LYS A 206 0.68 -5.98 -2.12
CA LYS A 206 1.15 -5.32 -3.36
C LYS A 206 1.31 -6.30 -4.52
N THR A 207 1.75 -7.53 -4.22
CA THR A 207 1.84 -8.60 -5.21
C THR A 207 0.45 -8.91 -5.79
N ASP A 208 -0.57 -8.98 -4.94
CA ASP A 208 -1.94 -9.27 -5.33
C ASP A 208 -2.50 -8.16 -6.21
N SER A 209 -2.17 -6.89 -5.91
CA SER A 209 -2.50 -5.74 -6.76
C SER A 209 -1.99 -5.91 -8.19
N ASP A 210 -0.77 -6.42 -8.40
CA ASP A 210 -0.24 -6.64 -9.74
C ASP A 210 -1.10 -7.68 -10.50
N ILE A 211 -1.43 -8.81 -9.86
CA ILE A 211 -2.27 -9.87 -10.44
C ILE A 211 -3.67 -9.32 -10.77
N ILE A 212 -4.29 -8.65 -9.80
CA ILE A 212 -5.62 -8.03 -9.93
C ILE A 212 -5.62 -7.01 -11.06
N SER A 213 -4.62 -6.14 -11.16
CA SER A 213 -4.57 -5.08 -12.18
C SER A 213 -4.50 -5.67 -13.58
N PHE A 214 -3.66 -6.69 -13.79
CA PHE A 214 -3.50 -7.34 -15.08
C PHE A 214 -4.70 -8.20 -15.47
N MET A 215 -5.28 -8.96 -14.52
CA MET A 215 -6.51 -9.72 -14.76
C MET A 215 -7.67 -8.78 -15.09
N SER A 216 -7.84 -7.69 -14.33
CA SER A 216 -8.87 -6.67 -14.56
C SER A 216 -8.71 -6.04 -15.94
N THR A 217 -7.49 -5.63 -16.30
CA THR A 217 -7.19 -5.08 -17.64
C THR A 217 -7.60 -6.08 -18.72
N LYS A 218 -7.24 -7.36 -18.57
CA LYS A 218 -7.56 -8.40 -19.55
C LYS A 218 -9.07 -8.63 -19.69
N ILE A 219 -9.79 -8.71 -18.56
CA ILE A 219 -11.25 -8.84 -18.54
C ILE A 219 -11.92 -7.66 -19.25
N LEU A 220 -11.56 -6.42 -18.87
CA LEU A 220 -12.10 -5.21 -19.47
C LEU A 220 -11.82 -5.14 -20.97
N ASN A 221 -10.62 -5.54 -21.39
CA ASN A 221 -10.23 -5.59 -22.80
C ASN A 221 -11.06 -6.61 -23.59
N GLN A 222 -11.20 -7.83 -23.09
CA GLN A 222 -11.97 -8.90 -23.74
C GLN A 222 -13.47 -8.56 -23.84
N LEU A 223 -14.02 -7.89 -22.82
CA LEU A 223 -15.40 -7.42 -22.82
C LEU A 223 -15.61 -6.10 -23.59
N ASN A 224 -14.54 -5.46 -24.08
CA ASN A 224 -14.54 -4.11 -24.64
C ASN A 224 -15.24 -3.07 -23.73
N SER A 225 -15.11 -3.25 -22.41
CA SER A 225 -15.78 -2.44 -21.39
C SER A 225 -15.11 -1.07 -21.23
N THR A 226 -15.91 -0.03 -20.96
CA THR A 226 -15.40 1.32 -20.63
C THR A 226 -15.30 1.58 -19.13
N LEU A 227 -15.56 0.57 -18.30
CA LEU A 227 -15.48 0.69 -16.85
C LEU A 227 -14.06 1.04 -16.42
N SER A 228 -13.97 1.86 -15.37
CA SER A 228 -12.73 2.17 -14.68
C SER A 228 -12.76 1.61 -13.27
N ILE A 229 -11.64 0.99 -12.87
CA ILE A 229 -11.51 0.28 -11.61
C ILE A 229 -10.37 0.87 -10.79
N LYS A 230 -10.62 1.24 -9.55
CA LYS A 230 -9.58 1.72 -8.63
C LYS A 230 -9.13 0.60 -7.69
N ILE A 231 -7.85 0.27 -7.67
CA ILE A 231 -7.27 -0.76 -6.79
C ILE A 231 -6.58 -0.09 -5.60
N ILE A 232 -7.00 -0.44 -4.38
CA ILE A 232 -6.43 0.04 -3.12
C ILE A 232 -5.82 -1.13 -2.35
N VAL A 233 -4.56 -1.00 -2.00
CA VAL A 233 -3.83 -2.02 -1.23
C VAL A 233 -3.95 -1.73 0.26
N ALA A 234 -4.54 -2.64 1.01
CA ALA A 234 -4.75 -2.51 2.46
C ALA A 234 -3.50 -2.86 3.28
N MET A 235 -2.57 -3.66 2.73
CA MET A 235 -1.44 -4.26 3.45
C MET A 235 -1.91 -5.07 4.65
N GLY A 236 -2.61 -6.17 4.40
CA GLY A 236 -3.04 -7.08 5.47
C GLY A 236 -4.56 -7.18 5.60
N LYS A 237 -5.01 -8.38 5.94
CA LYS A 237 -6.39 -8.82 5.97
C LYS A 237 -7.22 -8.09 7.03
N PHE A 238 -6.66 -7.82 8.20
CA PHE A 238 -7.37 -7.10 9.27
C PHE A 238 -7.49 -5.60 9.01
N THR A 239 -6.70 -5.09 8.08
CA THR A 239 -6.75 -3.68 7.67
C THR A 239 -7.80 -3.44 6.58
N ILE A 240 -8.17 -4.45 5.80
CA ILE A 240 -9.18 -4.37 4.73
C ILE A 240 -10.50 -3.73 5.21
N PRO A 241 -11.14 -4.14 6.32
CA PRO A 241 -12.40 -3.54 6.74
C PRO A 241 -12.31 -2.04 7.03
N LYS A 242 -11.20 -1.60 7.63
CA LYS A 242 -10.96 -0.17 7.90
C LYS A 242 -10.85 0.62 6.60
N VAL A 243 -10.11 0.10 5.62
CA VAL A 243 -9.96 0.72 4.31
C VAL A 243 -11.30 0.74 3.57
N ALA A 244 -12.09 -0.34 3.63
CA ALA A 244 -13.42 -0.38 3.04
C ALA A 244 -14.35 0.67 3.63
N ASN A 245 -14.44 0.77 4.96
CA ASN A 245 -15.26 1.79 5.63
C ASN A 245 -14.76 3.21 5.31
N SER A 246 -13.45 3.43 5.20
CA SER A 246 -12.88 4.69 4.71
C SER A 246 -13.36 5.03 3.30
N VAL A 247 -13.40 4.06 2.39
CA VAL A 247 -13.90 4.27 1.01
C VAL A 247 -15.37 4.64 1.04
N PHE A 248 -16.20 3.92 1.81
CA PHE A 248 -17.63 4.22 1.91
C PHE A 248 -17.94 5.57 2.54
N ASN A 249 -17.11 6.02 3.50
CA ASN A 249 -17.23 7.35 4.09
C ASN A 249 -16.96 8.48 3.08
N LEU A 250 -16.13 8.21 2.06
CA LEU A 250 -15.81 9.17 1.00
C LEU A 250 -16.82 9.11 -0.15
N ASN A 251 -17.20 7.90 -0.58
CA ASN A 251 -18.19 7.68 -1.63
C ASN A 251 -19.00 6.41 -1.34
N TYR A 252 -20.19 6.58 -0.76
CA TYR A 252 -21.05 5.46 -0.36
C TYR A 252 -21.65 4.68 -1.55
N LYS A 253 -21.67 5.26 -2.75
CA LYS A 253 -22.36 4.68 -3.92
C LYS A 253 -21.52 3.68 -4.69
N THR A 254 -20.20 3.89 -4.75
CA THR A 254 -19.33 3.02 -5.55
C THR A 254 -19.25 1.63 -4.91
N PRO A 255 -19.52 0.54 -5.66
CA PRO A 255 -19.38 -0.81 -5.16
C PRO A 255 -17.92 -1.13 -4.82
N VAL A 256 -17.71 -1.95 -3.79
CA VAL A 256 -16.39 -2.42 -3.37
C VAL A 256 -16.26 -3.91 -3.59
N LEU A 257 -15.24 -4.37 -4.31
CA LEU A 257 -14.85 -5.76 -4.37
C LEU A 257 -13.62 -5.98 -3.49
N ILE A 258 -13.74 -6.89 -2.54
CA ILE A 258 -12.62 -7.31 -1.70
C ILE A 258 -11.97 -8.54 -2.32
N VAL A 259 -10.65 -8.50 -2.47
CA VAL A 259 -9.86 -9.66 -2.88
C VAL A 259 -8.84 -9.94 -1.78
N ALA A 260 -9.05 -11.02 -1.04
CA ALA A 260 -8.20 -11.38 0.08
C ALA A 260 -8.02 -12.89 0.12
N ASP A 261 -6.81 -13.34 0.44
CA ASP A 261 -6.49 -14.76 0.53
C ASP A 261 -7.28 -15.40 1.67
N SER A 262 -7.66 -16.67 1.52
CA SER A 262 -8.44 -17.38 2.54
C SER A 262 -7.63 -17.72 3.80
N ASP A 263 -6.30 -17.78 3.69
CA ASP A 263 -5.40 -18.47 4.65
C ASP A 263 -5.90 -19.86 5.05
N SER A 264 -6.42 -20.63 4.08
CA SER A 264 -7.04 -21.95 4.29
C SER A 264 -8.34 -21.94 5.11
N ASP A 265 -8.98 -20.78 5.33
CA ASP A 265 -10.31 -20.67 5.96
C ASP A 265 -11.14 -19.52 5.37
N THR A 266 -11.76 -19.81 4.23
CA THR A 266 -12.66 -18.87 3.52
C THR A 266 -13.81 -18.39 4.40
N SER A 267 -14.41 -19.27 5.21
CA SER A 267 -15.56 -18.92 6.05
C SER A 267 -15.19 -17.91 7.13
N LYS A 268 -14.05 -18.12 7.83
CA LYS A 268 -13.56 -17.14 8.80
C LYS A 268 -13.20 -15.81 8.16
N THR A 269 -12.62 -15.83 6.96
CA THR A 269 -12.25 -14.61 6.23
C THR A 269 -13.51 -13.80 5.85
N ILE A 270 -14.56 -14.46 5.34
CA ILE A 270 -15.86 -13.80 5.06
C ILE A 270 -16.48 -13.24 6.33
N ASP A 271 -16.52 -14.04 7.41
CA ASP A 271 -17.10 -13.62 8.69
C ASP A 271 -16.38 -12.41 9.30
N LEU A 272 -15.06 -12.34 9.14
CA LEU A 272 -14.27 -11.16 9.53
C LEU A 272 -14.78 -9.91 8.82
N PHE A 273 -14.97 -9.97 7.50
CA PHE A 273 -15.42 -8.82 6.72
C PHE A 273 -16.87 -8.46 7.04
N LYS A 274 -17.78 -9.45 7.11
CA LYS A 274 -19.20 -9.23 7.47
C LYS A 274 -19.38 -8.55 8.83
N ARG A 275 -18.49 -8.79 9.79
CA ARG A 275 -18.57 -8.21 11.13
C ARG A 275 -18.00 -6.79 11.22
N ASN A 276 -17.14 -6.39 10.29
CA ASN A 276 -16.32 -5.18 10.42
C ASN A 276 -16.52 -4.17 9.27
N ILE A 277 -17.30 -4.51 8.23
CA ILE A 277 -17.64 -3.61 7.14
C ILE A 277 -19.10 -3.17 7.28
N ASP A 278 -19.30 -1.86 7.40
CA ASP A 278 -20.59 -1.30 7.79
C ASP A 278 -21.57 -1.21 6.61
N SER A 279 -21.04 -0.94 5.41
CA SER A 279 -21.84 -0.84 4.18
C SER A 279 -22.22 -2.23 3.66
N PRO A 280 -23.41 -2.40 3.06
CA PRO A 280 -23.76 -3.62 2.33
C PRO A 280 -23.26 -3.62 0.88
N ASN A 281 -22.70 -2.51 0.38
CA ASN A 281 -22.33 -2.34 -1.03
C ASN A 281 -20.94 -2.93 -1.35
N TRP A 282 -20.73 -4.19 -0.95
CA TRP A 282 -19.50 -4.90 -1.25
C TRP A 282 -19.72 -6.37 -1.61
N ASN A 283 -18.76 -6.93 -2.31
CA ASN A 283 -18.63 -8.35 -2.58
C ASN A 283 -17.21 -8.82 -2.26
N ALA A 284 -16.97 -10.13 -2.15
CA ALA A 284 -15.63 -10.67 -1.91
C ALA A 284 -15.31 -11.86 -2.81
N ALA A 285 -14.16 -11.78 -3.48
CA ALA A 285 -13.49 -12.92 -4.09
C ALA A 285 -12.38 -13.38 -3.14
N ILE A 286 -12.46 -14.62 -2.65
CA ILE A 286 -11.51 -15.14 -1.65
C ILE A 286 -10.79 -16.35 -2.24
N PRO A 287 -9.62 -16.14 -2.87
CA PRO A 287 -8.79 -17.23 -3.36
C PRO A 287 -8.39 -18.19 -2.23
N ASP A 288 -8.37 -19.49 -2.54
CA ASP A 288 -7.99 -20.54 -1.59
C ASP A 288 -6.87 -21.43 -2.16
N PRO A 289 -5.70 -21.53 -1.48
CA PRO A 289 -5.34 -20.78 -0.27
C PRO A 289 -5.04 -19.30 -0.54
N GLU A 290 -4.47 -18.99 -1.71
CA GLU A 290 -3.93 -17.67 -2.08
C GLU A 290 -4.24 -17.34 -3.55
N ILE A 291 -4.16 -16.05 -3.92
CA ILE A 291 -4.48 -15.53 -5.27
C ILE A 291 -3.60 -16.13 -6.37
N GLU A 292 -2.40 -16.59 -6.06
CA GLU A 292 -1.48 -17.24 -7.02
C GLU A 292 -2.08 -18.51 -7.65
N THR A 293 -3.09 -19.12 -7.03
CA THR A 293 -3.86 -20.23 -7.60
C THR A 293 -4.55 -19.89 -8.91
N TRP A 294 -4.92 -18.61 -9.12
CA TRP A 294 -5.49 -18.12 -10.38
C TRP A 294 -4.50 -18.20 -11.54
N LEU A 295 -3.20 -18.25 -11.25
CA LEU A 295 -2.12 -18.37 -12.23
C LEU A 295 -1.64 -19.81 -12.38
N GLY A 296 -2.30 -20.77 -11.71
CA GLY A 296 -1.92 -22.19 -11.73
C GLY A 296 -0.73 -22.54 -10.83
N PHE A 297 -0.39 -21.69 -9.85
CA PHE A 297 0.59 -22.01 -8.81
C PHE A 297 -0.11 -22.47 -7.53
N LYS A 298 0.56 -23.28 -6.73
CA LYS A 298 0.05 -23.73 -5.45
C LYS A 298 -0.04 -22.60 -4.43
N ASP A 299 0.98 -21.75 -4.39
CA ASP A 299 1.16 -20.68 -3.40
C ASP A 299 2.17 -19.62 -3.90
N ARG A 300 2.29 -18.52 -3.15
CA ARG A 300 3.23 -17.42 -3.37
C ARG A 300 4.69 -17.88 -3.33
N HIS A 301 5.02 -18.94 -2.59
CA HIS A 301 6.39 -19.46 -2.53
C HIS A 301 6.78 -20.12 -3.85
N GLU A 302 5.89 -20.92 -4.45
CA GLU A 302 6.10 -21.53 -5.76
C GLU A 302 6.29 -20.47 -6.84
N LEU A 303 5.42 -19.46 -6.87
CA LEU A 303 5.53 -18.35 -7.80
C LEU A 303 6.89 -17.64 -7.65
N LYS A 304 7.26 -17.23 -6.42
CA LYS A 304 8.56 -16.60 -6.16
C LYS A 304 9.74 -17.48 -6.55
N ALA A 305 9.66 -18.80 -6.35
CA ALA A 305 10.71 -19.73 -6.72
C ALA A 305 10.93 -19.81 -8.23
N LYS A 306 9.85 -19.78 -9.03
CA LYS A 306 9.92 -19.73 -10.49
C LYS A 306 10.54 -18.43 -10.99
N LEU A 307 10.18 -17.31 -10.37
CA LEU A 307 10.62 -15.97 -10.77
C LEU A 307 12.08 -15.65 -10.40
N ARG A 308 12.63 -16.31 -9.38
CA ARG A 308 14.07 -16.21 -9.02
C ARG A 308 15.02 -16.64 -10.14
N LYS A 309 14.53 -17.27 -11.21
CA LYS A 309 15.34 -17.68 -12.38
C LYS A 309 15.62 -16.56 -13.41
N GLY A 310 15.31 -15.30 -13.10
CA GLY A 310 15.95 -14.14 -13.75
C GLY A 310 15.05 -13.28 -14.64
N GLY A 311 13.91 -12.83 -14.13
CA GLY A 311 13.04 -11.84 -14.78
C GLY A 311 12.51 -10.79 -13.80
N ASP A 312 11.99 -9.69 -14.35
CA ASP A 312 11.18 -8.73 -13.58
C ASP A 312 9.87 -9.41 -13.18
N PHE A 313 9.54 -9.36 -11.88
CA PHE A 313 8.37 -10.04 -11.30
C PHE A 313 7.09 -9.64 -12.04
N ARG A 314 6.88 -8.33 -12.20
CA ARG A 314 5.67 -7.77 -12.79
C ARG A 314 5.53 -8.12 -14.27
N THR A 315 6.63 -8.11 -15.03
CA THR A 315 6.66 -8.51 -16.44
C THR A 315 6.28 -9.98 -16.64
N GLU A 316 6.80 -10.89 -15.81
CA GLU A 316 6.52 -12.32 -15.97
C GLU A 316 5.09 -12.69 -15.55
N ILE A 317 4.54 -12.05 -14.49
CA ILE A 317 3.12 -12.19 -14.14
C ILE A 317 2.24 -11.75 -15.30
N LYS A 318 2.54 -10.61 -15.91
CA LYS A 318 1.80 -10.12 -17.08
C LYS A 318 1.78 -11.14 -18.21
N ARG A 319 2.92 -11.75 -18.53
CA ARG A 319 3.03 -12.80 -19.57
C ARG A 319 2.17 -14.02 -19.25
N ILE A 320 2.19 -14.51 -18.01
CA ILE A 320 1.37 -15.66 -17.58
C ILE A 320 -0.12 -15.33 -17.73
N ILE A 321 -0.53 -14.12 -17.33
CA ILE A 321 -1.92 -13.66 -17.43
C ILE A 321 -2.34 -13.54 -18.89
N GLU A 322 -1.48 -13.06 -19.79
CA GLU A 322 -1.76 -13.00 -21.23
C GLU A 322 -2.10 -14.39 -21.82
N GLU A 323 -1.44 -15.45 -21.35
CA GLU A 323 -1.68 -16.84 -21.77
C GLU A 323 -2.88 -17.51 -21.07
N THR A 324 -3.40 -16.93 -19.98
CA THR A 324 -4.48 -17.53 -19.17
C THR A 324 -5.85 -17.43 -19.84
N ASP A 325 -6.60 -18.53 -19.96
CA ASP A 325 -8.00 -18.50 -20.39
C ASP A 325 -8.92 -18.07 -19.24
N ILE A 326 -9.31 -16.79 -19.24
CA ILE A 326 -10.08 -16.20 -18.13
C ILE A 326 -11.53 -16.70 -18.07
N GLU A 327 -12.13 -17.11 -19.19
CA GLU A 327 -13.49 -17.64 -19.20
C GLU A 327 -13.51 -19.06 -18.62
N LYS A 328 -12.52 -19.88 -19.01
CA LYS A 328 -12.32 -21.19 -18.40
C LYS A 328 -12.06 -21.06 -16.90
N LEU A 329 -11.15 -20.16 -16.50
CA LEU A 329 -10.83 -19.94 -15.09
C LEU A 329 -12.05 -19.49 -14.27
N ALA A 330 -12.90 -18.61 -14.82
CA ALA A 330 -14.14 -18.16 -14.16
C ALA A 330 -15.16 -19.28 -13.95
N ASN A 331 -15.16 -20.30 -14.81
CA ASN A 331 -16.03 -21.47 -14.66
C ASN A 331 -15.47 -22.52 -13.69
N GLU A 332 -14.14 -22.63 -13.59
CA GLU A 332 -13.47 -23.66 -12.79
C GLU A 332 -13.11 -23.20 -11.36
N ASN A 333 -12.91 -21.91 -11.14
CA ASN A 333 -12.52 -21.33 -9.85
C ASN A 333 -13.63 -20.39 -9.33
N GLU A 334 -14.28 -20.76 -8.22
CA GLU A 334 -15.39 -20.01 -7.64
C GLU A 334 -15.01 -18.55 -7.31
N ALA A 335 -13.87 -18.35 -6.64
CA ALA A 335 -13.40 -17.01 -6.27
C ALA A 335 -13.09 -16.14 -7.49
N PHE A 336 -12.44 -16.69 -8.51
CA PHE A 336 -12.21 -15.97 -9.76
C PHE A 336 -13.51 -15.71 -10.52
N GLY A 337 -14.49 -16.62 -10.46
CA GLY A 337 -15.83 -16.40 -11.00
C GLY A 337 -16.52 -15.20 -10.35
N VAL A 338 -16.43 -15.05 -9.02
CA VAL A 338 -16.92 -13.87 -8.31
C VAL A 338 -16.21 -12.60 -8.78
N PHE A 339 -14.87 -12.64 -8.88
CA PHE A 339 -14.05 -11.53 -9.37
C PHE A 339 -14.44 -11.11 -10.80
N TYR A 340 -14.50 -12.07 -11.73
CA TYR A 340 -14.86 -11.87 -13.13
C TYR A 340 -16.26 -11.26 -13.28
N ASN A 341 -17.25 -11.83 -12.59
CA ASN A 341 -18.63 -11.36 -12.68
C ASN A 341 -18.82 -9.97 -12.06
N THR A 342 -18.09 -9.66 -10.98
CA THR A 342 -18.13 -8.33 -10.35
C THR A 342 -17.53 -7.25 -11.25
N ILE A 343 -16.45 -7.57 -11.97
CA ILE A 343 -15.87 -6.64 -12.97
C ILE A 343 -16.80 -6.47 -14.17
N LYS A 344 -17.46 -7.54 -14.60
CA LYS A 344 -18.40 -7.50 -15.72
C LYS A 344 -19.63 -6.63 -15.41
N GLU A 345 -20.19 -6.74 -14.21
CA GLU A 345 -21.42 -6.07 -13.79
C GLU A 345 -21.33 -5.52 -12.34
N PRO A 346 -20.60 -4.41 -12.10
CA PRO A 346 -20.31 -3.93 -10.75
C PRO A 346 -21.55 -3.41 -9.97
N ASN A 347 -22.61 -3.02 -10.67
CA ASN A 347 -23.84 -2.46 -10.08
C ASN A 347 -24.86 -3.52 -9.63
N THR A 348 -24.50 -4.81 -9.68
CA THR A 348 -25.36 -5.86 -9.15
C THR A 348 -25.34 -5.77 -7.62
N VAL A 349 -26.50 -5.72 -6.96
CA VAL A 349 -26.53 -5.70 -5.49
C VAL A 349 -25.98 -7.03 -4.98
N TYR A 350 -24.73 -7.03 -4.49
CA TYR A 350 -24.12 -8.18 -3.87
C TYR A 350 -24.54 -8.23 -2.41
N LYS A 351 -25.23 -9.31 -2.01
CA LYS A 351 -25.35 -9.69 -0.60
C LYS A 351 -24.32 -10.78 -0.35
N PRO A 352 -23.26 -10.54 0.44
CA PRO A 352 -22.24 -11.53 0.73
C PRO A 352 -22.76 -12.66 1.60
#